data_AF-A0A969WIV0-F1
#
_entry.id   AF-A0A969WIV0-F1
#
_cell.length_a   1.000
_cell.length_b   1.000
_cell.length_c   1.000
_cell.angle_alpha   90.00
_cell.angle_beta   90.00
_cell.angle_gamma   90.00
#
_symmetry.space_group_name_H-M   'P 1'
#
loop_
_entity.id
_entity.type
_entity.pdbx_description
1 polymer ?
#
loop_
_entity_poly.entity_id
_entity_poly.type
_entity_poly.pdbx_seq_one_letter_code
_entity_poly.pdbx_strand_id
1 'polypeptide(L)'
;VAGNAIERSHKNINEIRNIMIDEKHFPYVLFLQGSNFLTEPVTVSRPDGREVPLRHDVGSLNRIDRLTAANYSMPINQNCCQNIFVTVNEDKVMLQAVSIFTKPVAWAVDEMLSIMMDIALTSLDILGLDDA
;
A
#
# COMPACT_ATOMS: atom_id res chain seq x y z
N VAL A 1 -1.04 18.74 13.80
CA VAL A 1 -1.20 18.67 12.33
C VAL A 1 -0.23 17.61 11.81
N ALA A 2 -0.68 16.65 11.01
CA ALA A 2 0.22 15.65 10.43
C ALA A 2 1.07 16.24 9.28
N GLY A 3 2.35 15.86 9.21
CA GLY A 3 3.29 16.33 8.17
C GLY A 3 3.09 15.64 6.81
N ASN A 4 3.99 15.92 5.86
CA ASN A 4 3.98 15.38 4.48
C ASN A 4 5.21 14.53 4.13
N ALA A 5 6.06 14.20 5.10
CA ALA A 5 7.28 13.42 4.88
C ALA A 5 7.05 12.06 4.20
N ILE A 6 5.83 11.50 4.31
CA ILE A 6 5.44 10.23 3.70
C ILE A 6 5.42 10.27 2.16
N GLU A 7 5.31 11.46 1.56
CA GLU A 7 5.31 11.63 0.09
C GLU A 7 6.65 11.20 -0.54
N ARG A 8 7.74 11.13 0.25
CA ARG A 8 9.04 10.63 -0.22
C ARG A 8 9.01 9.18 -0.67
N SER A 9 8.06 8.38 -0.20
CA SER A 9 7.91 6.97 -0.59
C SER A 9 7.72 6.80 -2.10
N HIS A 10 7.11 7.78 -2.78
CA HIS A 10 6.90 7.77 -4.24
C HIS A 10 8.20 7.68 -5.03
N LYS A 11 9.32 8.20 -4.50
CA LYS A 11 10.61 8.17 -5.20
C LYS A 11 11.10 6.72 -5.42
N ASN A 12 11.16 5.93 -4.35
CA ASN A 12 11.60 4.53 -4.43
C ASN A 12 10.61 3.69 -5.26
N ILE A 13 9.31 3.95 -5.13
CA ILE A 13 8.27 3.27 -5.91
C ILE A 13 8.53 3.48 -7.41
N ASN A 14 8.75 4.73 -7.84
CA ASN A 14 9.00 5.02 -9.26
C ASN A 14 10.34 4.46 -9.75
N GLU A 15 11.38 4.42 -8.92
CA GLU A 15 12.66 3.80 -9.27
C GLU A 15 12.49 2.30 -9.55
N ILE A 16 11.84 1.55 -8.65
CA ILE A 16 11.61 0.12 -8.86
C ILE A 16 10.66 -0.13 -10.02
N ARG A 17 9.64 0.73 -10.20
CA ARG A 17 8.71 0.65 -11.34
C ARG A 17 9.45 0.70 -12.67
N ASN A 18 10.42 1.61 -12.80
CA ASN A 18 11.25 1.73 -13.99
C ASN A 18 12.19 0.53 -14.18
N ILE A 19 12.73 -0.03 -13.09
CA ILE A 19 13.57 -1.24 -13.17
C ILE A 19 12.75 -2.44 -13.67
N MET A 20 11.49 -2.54 -13.26
CA MET A 20 10.60 -3.66 -13.56
C MET A 20 9.62 -3.35 -14.70
N ILE A 21 9.95 -2.41 -15.59
CA ILE A 21 9.00 -1.90 -16.59
C ILE A 21 8.50 -2.97 -17.58
N ASP A 22 9.33 -3.98 -17.84
CA ASP A 22 9.03 -5.10 -18.74
C ASP A 22 8.39 -6.30 -18.01
N GLU A 23 8.29 -6.23 -16.68
CA GLU A 23 7.72 -7.31 -15.86
C GLU A 23 6.20 -7.23 -15.79
N LYS A 24 5.51 -8.38 -15.77
CA LYS A 24 4.04 -8.46 -15.61
C LYS A 24 3.59 -8.45 -14.14
N HIS A 25 4.53 -8.32 -13.22
CA HIS A 25 4.29 -8.17 -11.79
C HIS A 25 4.98 -6.92 -11.22
N PHE A 26 4.52 -6.46 -10.07
CA PHE A 26 5.15 -5.39 -9.30
C PHE A 26 5.07 -5.71 -7.79
N PRO A 27 5.99 -6.55 -7.27
CA PRO A 27 5.98 -7.02 -5.88
C PRO A 27 6.49 -5.96 -4.88
N TYR A 28 6.04 -4.71 -5.01
CA TYR A 28 6.39 -3.64 -4.08
C TYR A 28 5.38 -3.56 -2.94
N VAL A 29 5.86 -3.71 -1.70
CA VAL A 29 5.05 -3.64 -0.48
C VAL A 29 5.39 -2.40 0.32
N LEU A 30 4.35 -1.67 0.75
CA LEU A 30 4.51 -0.53 1.66
C LEU A 30 3.70 -0.77 2.94
N PHE A 31 4.40 -1.01 4.05
CA PHE A 31 3.81 -1.09 5.38
C PHE A 31 3.75 0.30 6.02
N LEU A 32 2.55 0.72 6.39
CA LEU A 32 2.26 1.96 7.09
C LEU A 32 1.78 1.65 8.51
N GLN A 33 2.16 2.51 9.44
CA GLN A 33 1.78 2.39 10.83
C GLN A 33 1.46 3.76 11.42
N GLY A 34 0.43 3.79 12.25
CA GLY A 34 0.14 4.89 13.17
C GLY A 34 -1.14 5.64 12.84
N SER A 35 -1.44 6.64 13.68
CA SER A 35 -2.72 7.36 13.66
C SER A 35 -2.95 8.18 12.39
N ASN A 36 -1.92 8.43 11.57
CA ASN A 36 -2.07 9.14 10.29
C ASN A 36 -2.55 8.24 9.15
N PHE A 37 -2.70 6.93 9.36
CA PHE A 37 -3.08 5.97 8.31
C PHE A 37 -4.25 5.08 8.74
N LEU A 38 -5.13 5.62 9.58
CA LEU A 38 -6.33 4.90 10.03
C LEU A 38 -7.24 4.60 8.84
N THR A 39 -7.84 3.41 8.84
CA THR A 39 -8.85 2.97 7.87
C THR A 39 -10.22 2.84 8.52
N GLU A 40 -10.25 2.80 9.85
CA GLU A 40 -11.43 2.68 10.69
C GLU A 40 -11.28 3.58 11.94
N PRO A 41 -12.38 4.00 12.57
CA PRO A 41 -12.32 4.77 13.82
C PRO A 41 -11.73 3.94 14.96
N VAL A 42 -10.86 4.54 15.77
CA VAL A 42 -10.24 3.89 16.94
C VAL A 42 -10.38 4.79 18.17
N THR A 43 -10.68 4.20 19.32
CA THR A 43 -10.75 4.93 20.60
C THR A 43 -9.45 4.73 21.39
N VAL A 44 -8.87 5.82 21.89
CA VAL A 44 -7.68 5.78 22.74
C VAL A 44 -8.03 6.26 24.14
N SER A 45 -7.70 5.48 25.16
CA SER A 45 -7.84 5.87 26.57
C SER A 45 -6.61 6.63 27.04
N ARG A 46 -6.84 7.81 27.61
CA ARG A 46 -5.78 8.63 28.22
C ARG A 46 -5.51 8.17 29.66
N PRO A 47 -4.34 8.51 30.24
CA PRO A 47 -4.04 8.20 31.64
C PRO A 47 -5.04 8.79 32.66
N ASP A 48 -5.78 9.84 32.30
CA ASP A 48 -6.87 10.42 33.11
C ASP A 48 -8.20 9.67 32.97
N GLY A 49 -8.23 8.54 32.24
CA GLY A 49 -9.41 7.73 31.98
C GLY A 49 -10.34 8.26 30.89
N ARG A 50 -10.01 9.40 30.27
CA ARG A 50 -10.84 9.96 29.18
C ARG A 50 -10.60 9.19 27.89
N GLU A 51 -11.69 8.80 27.25
CA GLU A 51 -11.67 8.20 25.92
C GLU A 51 -11.68 9.27 24.83
N VAL A 52 -10.75 9.16 23.88
CA VAL A 52 -10.67 10.06 22.72
C VAL A 52 -10.88 9.25 21.44
N PRO A 53 -11.98 9.50 20.71
CA PRO A 53 -12.20 8.88 19.41
C PRO A 53 -11.30 9.52 18.35
N LEU A 54 -10.51 8.70 17.68
CA LEU A 54 -9.74 9.06 16.50
C LEU A 54 -10.51 8.61 15.26
N ARG A 55 -10.96 9.59 14.47
CA ARG A 55 -11.69 9.34 13.24
C ARG A 55 -10.74 9.25 12.05
N HIS A 56 -10.93 8.24 11.20
CA HIS A 56 -10.12 8.05 10.01
C HIS A 56 -10.44 9.07 8.90
N ASP A 57 -11.65 9.62 8.86
CA ASP A 57 -12.11 10.55 7.81
C ASP A 57 -11.68 12.01 8.01
N VAL A 58 -10.82 12.28 8.99
CA VAL A 58 -10.39 13.63 9.33
C VAL A 58 -9.05 13.96 8.67
N GLY A 59 -9.07 14.86 7.69
CA GLY A 59 -7.88 15.28 6.94
C GLY A 59 -6.83 16.05 7.76
N SER A 60 -7.11 16.47 9.00
CA SER A 60 -6.07 17.02 9.89
C SER A 60 -5.15 15.93 10.46
N LEU A 61 -5.62 14.67 10.44
CA LEU A 61 -4.96 13.48 10.97
C LEU A 61 -4.55 12.52 9.84
N ASN A 62 -5.48 12.13 8.97
CA ASN A 62 -5.24 11.10 7.96
C ASN A 62 -4.38 11.62 6.79
N ARG A 63 -3.44 10.81 6.34
CA ARG A 63 -2.50 11.07 5.24
C ARG A 63 -2.46 9.92 4.23
N ILE A 64 -3.36 8.94 4.33
CA ILE A 64 -3.38 7.79 3.42
C ILE A 64 -3.57 8.22 1.96
N ASP A 65 -4.36 9.27 1.72
CA ASP A 65 -4.58 9.84 0.38
C ASP A 65 -3.29 10.41 -0.26
N ARG A 66 -2.24 10.63 0.52
CA ARG A 66 -0.91 11.02 -0.02
C ARG A 66 -0.21 9.87 -0.73
N LEU A 67 -0.72 8.64 -0.58
CA LEU A 67 -0.12 7.42 -1.12
C LEU A 67 -1.05 6.64 -2.06
N THR A 68 -2.36 6.89 -2.07
CA THR A 68 -3.32 6.17 -2.93
C THR A 68 -3.02 6.32 -4.43
N ALA A 69 -2.35 7.39 -4.84
CA ALA A 69 -1.85 7.52 -6.21
C ALA A 69 -0.85 6.41 -6.60
N ALA A 70 -0.13 5.81 -5.65
CA ALA A 70 0.86 4.76 -5.93
C ALA A 70 0.23 3.41 -6.30
N ASN A 71 -1.04 3.18 -5.92
CA ASN A 71 -1.80 1.98 -6.27
C ASN A 71 -3.07 2.30 -7.07
N TYR A 72 -3.15 3.50 -7.67
CA TYR A 72 -4.30 3.95 -8.46
C TYR A 72 -5.63 3.90 -7.70
N SER A 73 -5.59 4.13 -6.38
CA SER A 73 -6.76 4.06 -5.48
C SER A 73 -7.43 2.68 -5.44
N MET A 74 -6.69 1.62 -5.77
CA MET A 74 -7.11 0.25 -5.49
C MET A 74 -7.26 0.01 -3.98
N PRO A 75 -7.97 -1.06 -3.56
CA PRO A 75 -8.12 -1.39 -2.16
C PRO A 75 -6.77 -1.51 -1.44
N ILE A 76 -6.68 -0.88 -0.28
CA ILE A 76 -5.57 -1.03 0.66
C ILE A 76 -5.72 -2.34 1.43
N ASN A 77 -4.63 -2.80 2.04
CA ASN A 77 -4.54 -4.11 2.71
C ASN A 77 -4.82 -5.30 1.77
N GLN A 78 -4.44 -5.15 0.49
CA GLN A 78 -4.58 -6.18 -0.52
C GLN A 78 -3.26 -6.36 -1.28
N ASN A 79 -3.00 -7.61 -1.69
CA ASN A 79 -1.94 -7.94 -2.63
C ASN A 79 -2.30 -7.43 -4.03
N CYS A 80 -1.51 -6.49 -4.54
CA CYS A 80 -1.62 -5.89 -5.87
C CYS A 80 -0.43 -6.26 -6.77
N CYS A 81 0.23 -7.40 -6.49
CA CYS A 81 1.45 -7.81 -7.18
C CYS A 81 1.25 -8.04 -8.68
N GLN A 82 0.08 -8.53 -9.12
CA GLN A 82 -0.20 -8.72 -10.53
C GLN A 82 -0.49 -7.38 -11.22
N ASN A 83 0.24 -7.06 -12.29
CA ASN A 83 0.00 -5.82 -13.03
C ASN A 83 -1.35 -5.86 -13.74
N ILE A 84 -1.98 -4.68 -13.83
CA ILE A 84 -3.29 -4.52 -14.47
C ILE A 84 -3.08 -3.96 -15.86
N PHE A 85 -3.82 -4.47 -16.83
CA PHE A 85 -3.85 -3.91 -18.17
C PHE A 85 -5.18 -3.23 -18.41
N VAL A 86 -5.13 -1.94 -18.75
CA VAL A 86 -6.31 -1.16 -19.12
C VAL A 86 -6.17 -0.74 -20.58
N THR A 87 -7.29 -0.74 -21.29
CA THR A 87 -7.33 -0.22 -22.66
C THR A 87 -7.84 1.21 -22.63
N VAL A 88 -7.07 2.14 -23.18
CA VAL A 88 -7.46 3.53 -23.35
C VAL A 88 -7.43 3.82 -24.85
N ASN A 89 -8.61 4.03 -25.43
CA ASN A 89 -8.81 4.07 -26.89
C ASN A 89 -8.37 2.75 -27.54
N GLU A 90 -7.28 2.78 -28.32
CA GLU A 90 -6.68 1.61 -28.98
C GLU A 90 -5.40 1.12 -28.28
N ASP A 91 -4.91 1.88 -27.28
CA ASP A 91 -3.66 1.59 -26.57
C ASP A 91 -3.91 0.72 -25.34
N LYS A 92 -3.10 -0.32 -25.17
CA LYS A 92 -3.08 -1.16 -23.97
C LYS A 92 -2.00 -0.65 -23.03
N VAL A 93 -2.39 -0.15 -21.87
CA VAL A 93 -1.50 0.42 -20.85
C VAL A 93 -1.37 -0.54 -19.68
N MET A 94 -0.15 -0.82 -19.26
CA MET A 94 0.16 -1.59 -18.05
C MET A 94 0.24 -0.67 -16.84
N LEU A 95 -0.39 -1.06 -15.74
CA LEU A 95 -0.41 -0.36 -14.47
C LEU A 95 0.28 -1.20 -13.41
N GLN A 96 1.35 -0.65 -12.83
CA GLN A 96 2.12 -1.24 -11.73
C GLN A 96 1.67 -0.64 -10.39
N ALA A 97 0.77 -1.35 -9.70
CA ALA A 97 0.14 -0.90 -8.46
C ALA A 97 0.91 -1.37 -7.23
N VAL A 98 1.16 -0.47 -6.27
CA VAL A 98 1.82 -0.83 -5.00
C VAL A 98 0.84 -1.56 -4.07
N SER A 99 1.30 -2.61 -3.40
CA SER A 99 0.55 -3.25 -2.32
C SER A 99 0.71 -2.43 -1.02
N ILE A 100 -0.28 -1.60 -0.70
CA ILE A 100 -0.24 -0.71 0.47
C ILE A 100 -0.95 -1.37 1.64
N PHE A 101 -0.22 -1.67 2.71
CA PHE A 101 -0.75 -2.22 3.95
C PHE A 101 -0.66 -1.18 5.07
N THR A 102 -1.71 -1.04 5.86
CA THR A 102 -1.78 -0.07 6.95
C THR A 102 -2.52 -0.62 8.15
N LYS A 103 -2.07 -0.22 9.34
CA LYS A 103 -2.79 -0.47 10.59
C LYS A 103 -2.43 0.55 11.68
N PRO A 104 -3.28 0.75 12.70
CA PRO A 104 -3.04 1.72 13.77
C PRO A 104 -1.88 1.35 14.70
N VAL A 105 -1.59 0.05 14.84
CA VAL A 105 -0.67 -0.51 15.85
C VAL A 105 0.62 -1.01 15.23
N ALA A 106 1.59 -1.40 16.07
CA ALA A 106 2.85 -1.97 15.60
C ALA A 106 2.64 -3.26 14.81
N TRP A 107 3.37 -3.39 13.69
CA TRP A 107 3.42 -4.62 12.90
C TRP A 107 4.08 -5.76 13.66
N ALA A 108 3.38 -6.90 13.74
CA ALA A 108 4.01 -8.13 14.19
C ALA A 108 4.86 -8.69 13.04
N VAL A 109 6.00 -9.28 13.38
CA VAL A 109 6.94 -9.82 12.38
C VAL A 109 6.27 -10.91 11.55
N ASP A 110 5.52 -11.81 12.17
CA ASP A 110 4.84 -12.92 11.50
C ASP A 110 3.78 -12.44 10.51
N GLU A 111 3.06 -11.36 10.83
CA GLU A 111 2.08 -10.75 9.93
C GLU A 111 2.76 -10.16 8.69
N MET A 112 3.84 -9.38 8.89
CA MET A 112 4.61 -8.81 7.77
C MET A 112 5.21 -9.92 6.90
N LEU A 113 5.76 -10.95 7.53
CA LEU A 113 6.33 -12.10 6.83
C LEU A 113 5.27 -12.81 5.99
N SER A 114 4.09 -13.06 6.54
CA SER A 114 3.00 -13.70 5.80
C SER A 114 2.57 -12.89 4.59
N ILE A 115 2.47 -11.57 4.72
CA ILE A 115 2.11 -10.66 3.61
C ILE A 115 3.21 -10.64 2.55
N MET A 116 4.47 -10.52 2.97
CA MET A 116 5.61 -10.53 2.04
C MET A 116 5.72 -11.86 1.31
N MET A 117 5.43 -12.97 1.98
CA MET A 117 5.44 -14.31 1.37
C MET A 117 4.32 -14.47 0.35
N ASP A 118 3.10 -14.03 0.66
CA ASP A 118 1.97 -14.05 -0.28
C ASP A 118 2.29 -13.30 -1.59
N ILE A 119 2.92 -12.12 -1.45
CA ILE A 119 3.32 -11.29 -2.58
C ILE A 119 4.47 -11.93 -3.37
N ALA A 120 5.46 -12.49 -2.68
CA ALA A 120 6.57 -13.20 -3.32
C ALA A 120 6.08 -14.44 -4.09
N LEU A 121 5.15 -15.21 -3.53
CA LEU A 121 4.55 -16.37 -4.20
C LEU A 121 3.75 -15.94 -5.45
N THR A 122 2.95 -14.87 -5.34
CA THR A 122 2.25 -14.30 -6.51
C THR A 122 3.23 -13.87 -7.61
N SER A 123 4.37 -13.30 -7.22
CA SER A 123 5.45 -12.94 -8.15
C SER A 123 5.99 -14.18 -8.88
N LEU A 124 6.27 -15.26 -8.14
CA LEU A 124 6.76 -16.52 -8.71
C LEU A 124 5.74 -17.17 -9.65
N ASP A 125 4.45 -17.13 -9.29
CA ASP A 125 3.38 -17.67 -10.13
C ASP A 125 3.32 -16.94 -11.48
N ILE A 126 3.48 -15.61 -11.48
CA ILE A 126 3.49 -14.80 -12.71
C ILE A 126 4.73 -15.10 -13.57
N LEU A 127 5.90 -15.20 -12.95
CA LEU A 127 7.14 -15.56 -13.66
C LEU A 127 7.06 -16.96 -14.27
N GLY A 128 6.47 -17.92 -13.55
CA GLY A 128 6.28 -19.28 -14.04
C GLY A 128 5.31 -19.39 -15.22
N LEU A 129 4.41 -18.41 -15.41
CA LEU A 129 3.54 -18.33 -16.58
C LEU A 129 4.26 -17.79 -17.82
N ASP A 130 5.37 -17.06 -17.66
CA ASP A 130 6.16 -16.52 -18.77
C ASP A 130 7.12 -17.56 -19.38
N ASP A 131 7.43 -18.63 -18.63
CA ASP A 131 8.26 -19.76 -19.09
C ASP A 131 7.45 -20.86 -19.83
N ALA A 132 6.12 -20.76 -19.88
CA ALA A 132 5.20 -21.74 -20.47
C ALA A 132 4.65 -21.33 -21.85
#